data_AF-A0A9E2YRR5-F1
#
_entry.id   AF-A0A9E2YRR5-F1
#
_cell.length_a   1.000
_cell.length_b   1.000
_cell.length_c   1.000
_cell.angle_alpha   90.00
_cell.angle_beta   90.00
_cell.angle_gamma   90.00
#
_symmetry.space_group_name_H-M   'P 1'
#
loop_
_entity.id
_entity.type
_entity.pdbx_description
1 polymer ?
#
loop_
_entity_poly.entity_id
_entity_poly.type
_entity_poly.pdbx_seq_one_letter_code
_entity_poly.pdbx_strand_id
1 'polypeptide(L)'
;NRVRPEELQNAEPVFKWWRERGNPAPLLMSEQEVVTSTDCFPIEFHDMQERRRVLVGKDVVAALSIDRSFYRAQVEQELRAKLLRLRQKAAGLLNDGNALLRLMADSVSTFLVLARHAMLLSGANVEWKKRSVARALESIGADSSPFLALLDLREQTIGQSQLEPRSLFAEYLEQIETLVGFVDRLEKERV
;
A
#
# COMPACT_ATOMS: atom_id res chain seq x y z
N ASN A 1 17.28 -16.61 18.42
CA ASN A 1 15.99 -16.03 18.85
C ASN A 1 14.87 -16.61 18.00
N ARG A 2 13.89 -17.28 18.61
CA ARG A 2 12.68 -17.82 17.93
C ARG A 2 11.45 -17.20 18.60
N VAL A 3 10.34 -17.09 17.89
CA VAL A 3 9.06 -16.65 18.47
C VAL A 3 8.24 -17.90 18.81
N ARG A 4 8.19 -18.29 20.09
CA ARG A 4 7.42 -19.45 20.58
C ARG A 4 6.33 -18.99 21.56
N PRO A 5 5.44 -19.89 22.02
CA PRO A 5 4.37 -19.50 22.95
C PRO A 5 4.86 -18.78 24.21
N GLU A 6 6.05 -19.10 24.72
CA GLU A 6 6.63 -18.41 25.88
C GLU A 6 6.94 -16.94 25.59
N GLU A 7 7.64 -16.63 24.49
CA GLU A 7 7.91 -15.24 24.10
C GLU A 7 6.61 -14.48 23.79
N LEU A 8 5.63 -15.15 23.17
CA LEU A 8 4.31 -14.56 22.90
C LEU A 8 3.56 -14.23 24.19
N GLN A 9 3.56 -15.12 25.18
CA GLN A 9 2.94 -14.90 26.48
C GLN A 9 3.62 -13.72 27.21
N ASN A 10 4.95 -13.65 27.15
CA ASN A 10 5.71 -12.54 27.73
C ASN A 10 5.40 -11.19 27.06
N ALA A 11 5.10 -11.18 25.75
CA ALA A 11 4.73 -9.99 25.00
C ALA A 11 3.25 -9.58 25.17
N GLU A 12 2.38 -10.48 25.63
CA GLU A 12 0.92 -10.27 25.69
C GLU A 12 0.50 -8.98 26.42
N PRO A 13 1.06 -8.63 27.59
CA PRO A 13 0.66 -7.40 28.29
C PRO A 13 0.94 -6.14 27.45
N VAL A 14 2.06 -6.11 26.73
CA VAL A 14 2.43 -5.00 25.84
C VAL A 14 1.49 -4.93 24.64
N PHE A 15 1.15 -6.08 24.05
CA PHE A 15 0.20 -6.17 22.94
C PHE A 15 -1.21 -5.71 23.31
N LYS A 16 -1.67 -6.04 24.54
CA LYS A 16 -2.95 -5.54 25.07
C LYS A 16 -2.92 -4.02 25.23
N TRP A 17 -1.93 -3.50 25.96
CA TRP A 17 -1.75 -2.06 26.17
C TRP A 17 -1.67 -1.25 24.87
N TRP A 18 -1.03 -1.79 23.84
CA TRP A 18 -0.88 -1.14 22.53
C TRP A 18 -2.21 -1.07 21.76
N ARG A 19 -2.99 -2.16 21.78
CA ARG A 19 -4.31 -2.22 21.14
C ARG A 19 -5.36 -1.39 21.87
N GLU A 20 -5.30 -1.32 23.19
CA GLU A 20 -6.18 -0.45 24.00
C GLU A 20 -6.01 1.04 23.65
N ARG A 21 -4.86 1.40 23.05
CA ARG A 21 -4.61 2.75 22.49
C ARG A 21 -5.11 2.93 21.05
N GLY A 22 -5.82 1.95 20.49
CA GLY A 22 -6.37 1.99 19.13
C GLY A 22 -5.38 1.63 18.03
N ASN A 23 -4.20 1.11 18.37
CA ASN A 23 -3.20 0.74 17.37
C ASN A 23 -3.38 -0.71 16.90
N PRO A 24 -3.03 -1.03 15.63
CA PRO A 24 -2.97 -2.41 15.15
C PRO A 24 -1.89 -3.20 15.89
N ALA A 25 -2.14 -4.49 16.14
CA ALA A 25 -1.16 -5.36 16.79
C ALA A 25 0.15 -5.42 15.98
N PRO A 26 1.33 -5.28 16.61
CA PRO A 26 2.60 -5.42 15.91
C PRO A 26 2.78 -6.83 15.35
N LEU A 27 3.51 -6.96 14.25
CA LEU A 27 3.99 -8.25 13.76
C LEU A 27 5.24 -8.66 14.54
N LEU A 28 5.37 -9.95 14.80
CA LEU A 28 6.54 -10.54 15.45
C LEU A 28 7.23 -11.48 14.47
N MET A 29 8.55 -11.31 14.35
CA MET A 29 9.40 -12.16 13.53
C MET A 29 10.71 -12.39 14.28
N SER A 30 11.25 -13.59 14.16
CA SER A 30 12.65 -13.85 14.50
C SER A 30 13.59 -13.21 13.48
N GLU A 31 14.84 -12.98 13.87
CA GLU A 31 15.87 -12.49 12.94
C GLU A 31 16.06 -13.43 11.74
N GLN A 32 15.89 -14.74 11.95
CA GLN A 32 15.97 -15.71 10.86
C GLN A 32 14.82 -15.54 9.88
N GLU A 33 13.58 -15.39 10.38
CA GLU A 33 12.40 -15.17 9.53
C GLU A 33 12.56 -13.90 8.70
N VAL A 34 13.06 -12.81 9.30
CA VAL A 34 13.31 -11.55 8.58
C VAL A 34 14.19 -11.76 7.34
N VAL A 35 15.22 -12.61 7.43
CA VAL A 35 16.12 -12.91 6.31
C VAL A 35 15.45 -13.86 5.30
N THR A 36 14.75 -14.90 5.78
CA THR A 36 14.20 -15.96 4.94
C THR A 36 12.83 -15.65 4.33
N SER A 37 12.28 -14.46 4.56
CA SER A 37 10.97 -14.05 4.04
C SER A 37 11.05 -12.87 3.07
N THR A 38 12.25 -12.53 2.58
CA THR A 38 12.47 -11.37 1.71
C THR A 38 11.82 -11.50 0.34
N ASP A 39 11.59 -12.73 -0.12
CA ASP A 39 10.84 -13.10 -1.32
C ASP A 39 9.32 -13.07 -1.13
N CYS A 40 8.86 -13.31 0.11
CA CYS A 40 7.45 -13.38 0.48
C CYS A 40 6.84 -12.00 0.81
N PHE A 41 7.63 -11.08 1.36
CA PHE A 41 7.20 -9.73 1.74
C PHE A 41 8.07 -8.62 1.12
N PRO A 42 8.39 -8.66 -0.20
CA PRO A 42 9.31 -7.71 -0.80
C PRO A 42 8.78 -6.27 -0.78
N ILE A 43 7.46 -6.05 -0.90
CA ILE A 43 6.82 -4.73 -0.72
C ILE A 43 7.16 -4.16 0.66
N GLU A 44 6.90 -4.91 1.72
CA GLU A 44 7.09 -4.50 3.09
C GLU A 44 8.56 -4.21 3.40
N PHE A 45 9.46 -5.11 2.99
CA PHE A 45 10.89 -4.91 3.23
C PHE A 45 11.45 -3.73 2.43
N HIS A 46 10.97 -3.47 1.20
CA HIS A 46 11.35 -2.27 0.45
C HIS A 46 10.95 -0.99 1.20
N ASP A 47 9.71 -0.93 1.69
CA ASP A 47 9.23 0.22 2.45
C ASP A 47 9.99 0.38 3.78
N MET A 48 10.30 -0.72 4.48
CA MET A 48 11.13 -0.67 5.69
C MET A 48 12.57 -0.23 5.39
N GLN A 49 13.16 -0.64 4.26
CA GLN A 49 14.52 -0.23 3.91
C GLN A 49 14.68 1.28 3.75
N GLU A 50 13.62 1.94 3.27
CA GLU A 50 13.65 3.38 3.06
C GLU A 50 13.14 4.19 4.25
N ARG A 51 12.18 3.65 5.02
CA ARG A 51 11.37 4.47 5.95
C ARG A 51 11.29 3.95 7.38
N ARG A 52 11.95 2.84 7.71
CA ARG A 52 11.93 2.32 9.09
C ARG A 52 12.54 3.31 10.06
N ARG A 53 12.04 3.29 11.28
CA ARG A 53 12.69 3.89 12.45
C ARG A 53 12.98 2.78 13.45
N VAL A 54 14.25 2.53 13.72
CA VAL A 54 14.65 1.60 14.79
C VAL A 54 14.35 2.27 16.12
N LEU A 55 13.46 1.66 16.91
CA LEU A 55 13.10 2.18 18.22
C LEU A 55 14.09 1.70 19.29
N VAL A 56 14.51 0.44 19.21
CA VAL A 56 15.44 -0.21 20.15
C VAL A 56 16.20 -1.31 19.42
N GLY A 57 17.47 -1.51 19.79
CA GLY A 57 18.26 -2.67 19.37
C GLY A 57 18.95 -2.52 18.02
N LYS A 58 19.38 -3.67 17.46
CA LYS A 58 20.06 -3.76 16.16
C LYS A 58 19.08 -3.50 15.01
N ASP A 59 19.55 -2.77 14.00
CA ASP A 59 18.84 -2.67 12.73
C ASP A 59 19.04 -3.95 11.89
N VAL A 60 18.01 -4.80 11.85
CA VAL A 60 18.05 -6.07 11.11
C VAL A 60 17.62 -5.94 9.65
N VAL A 61 17.13 -4.76 9.23
CA VAL A 61 16.61 -4.53 7.87
C VAL A 61 17.61 -3.80 6.97
N ALA A 62 18.51 -3.00 7.56
CA ALA A 62 19.47 -2.16 6.84
C ALA A 62 20.27 -2.88 5.74
N ALA A 63 20.68 -4.12 6.00
CA ALA A 63 21.55 -4.90 5.13
C ALA A 63 20.81 -6.04 4.41
N LEU A 64 19.46 -6.07 4.44
CA LEU A 64 18.71 -7.12 3.75
C LEU A 64 18.91 -6.99 2.24
N SER A 65 19.20 -8.11 1.58
CA SER A 65 19.00 -8.23 0.14
C SER A 65 17.57 -8.66 -0.07
N ILE A 66 16.76 -7.82 -0.70
CA ILE A 66 15.37 -8.17 -1.02
C ILE A 66 15.39 -9.09 -2.24
N ASP A 67 14.90 -10.31 -2.06
CA ASP A 67 14.68 -11.24 -3.16
C ASP A 67 13.47 -10.78 -3.97
N ARG A 68 13.70 -10.49 -5.26
CA ARG A 68 12.68 -9.97 -6.16
C ARG A 68 11.92 -11.06 -6.92
N SER A 69 12.23 -12.35 -6.71
CA SER A 69 11.69 -13.47 -7.51
C SER A 69 10.16 -13.53 -7.63
N PHE A 70 9.43 -13.01 -6.64
CA PHE A 70 7.97 -12.92 -6.66
C PHE A 70 7.44 -11.49 -6.58
N TYR A 71 8.29 -10.49 -6.66
CA TYR A 71 7.93 -9.11 -6.36
C TYR A 71 6.91 -8.56 -7.36
N ARG A 72 7.11 -8.81 -8.67
CA ARG A 72 6.12 -8.44 -9.69
C ARG A 72 4.77 -9.12 -9.46
N ALA A 73 4.81 -10.41 -9.12
CA ALA A 73 3.60 -11.21 -8.89
C ALA A 73 2.82 -10.72 -7.65
N GLN A 74 3.52 -10.37 -6.56
CA GLN A 74 2.88 -9.80 -5.36
C GLN A 74 2.18 -8.48 -5.71
N VAL A 75 2.87 -7.55 -6.38
CA VAL A 75 2.28 -6.25 -6.77
C VAL A 75 1.05 -6.44 -7.65
N GLU A 76 1.12 -7.32 -8.65
CA GLU A 76 -0.01 -7.61 -9.53
C GLU A 76 -1.19 -8.20 -8.75
N GLN A 77 -0.95 -9.24 -7.94
CA GLN A 77 -1.98 -9.90 -7.16
C GLN A 77 -2.66 -8.92 -6.21
N GLU A 78 -1.89 -8.13 -5.46
CA GLU A 78 -2.44 -7.17 -4.51
C GLU A 78 -3.26 -6.09 -5.21
N LEU A 79 -2.74 -5.52 -6.28
CA LEU A 79 -3.43 -4.48 -7.04
C LEU A 79 -4.76 -4.98 -7.61
N ARG A 80 -4.77 -6.17 -8.23
CA ARG A 80 -5.99 -6.79 -8.75
C ARG A 80 -6.98 -7.12 -7.63
N ALA A 81 -6.52 -7.68 -6.52
CA ALA A 81 -7.37 -7.98 -5.37
C ALA A 81 -8.01 -6.72 -4.78
N LYS A 82 -7.26 -5.61 -4.67
CA LYS A 82 -7.81 -4.32 -4.20
C LYS A 82 -8.79 -3.73 -5.19
N LEU A 83 -8.51 -3.79 -6.50
CA LEU A 83 -9.41 -3.30 -7.55
C LEU A 83 -10.75 -4.06 -7.53
N LEU A 84 -10.72 -5.39 -7.46
CA LEU A 84 -11.92 -6.21 -7.35
C LEU A 84 -12.74 -5.84 -6.10
N ARG A 85 -12.06 -5.68 -4.95
CA ARG A 85 -12.72 -5.27 -3.69
C ARG A 85 -13.30 -3.86 -3.76
N LEU A 86 -12.62 -2.93 -4.42
CA LEU A 86 -13.10 -1.55 -4.62
C LEU A 86 -14.40 -1.57 -5.41
N ARG A 87 -14.43 -2.28 -6.55
CA ARG A 87 -15.64 -2.45 -7.37
C ARG A 87 -16.77 -3.12 -6.62
N GLN A 88 -16.48 -4.20 -5.90
CA GLN A 88 -17.47 -4.93 -5.08
C GLN A 88 -18.15 -4.01 -4.05
N LYS A 89 -17.35 -3.21 -3.33
CA LYS A 89 -17.90 -2.27 -2.33
C LYS A 89 -18.66 -1.12 -3.00
N ALA A 90 -18.11 -0.54 -4.06
CA ALA A 90 -18.71 0.60 -4.75
C ALA A 90 -20.09 0.26 -5.35
N ALA A 91 -20.27 -0.97 -5.85
CA ALA A 91 -21.55 -1.41 -6.43
C ALA A 91 -22.75 -1.21 -5.49
N GLY A 92 -22.56 -1.31 -4.17
CA GLY A 92 -23.59 -1.05 -3.16
C GLY A 92 -23.69 0.40 -2.69
N LEU A 93 -22.79 1.29 -3.12
CA LEU A 93 -22.63 2.65 -2.61
C LEU A 93 -22.82 3.75 -3.66
N LEU A 94 -23.06 3.42 -4.93
CA LEU A 94 -23.17 4.42 -6.01
C LEU A 94 -24.27 5.47 -5.81
N ASN A 95 -25.29 5.17 -4.99
CA ASN A 95 -26.36 6.11 -4.63
C ASN A 95 -26.10 6.85 -3.30
N ASP A 96 -25.04 6.51 -2.56
CA ASP A 96 -24.62 7.16 -1.32
C ASP A 96 -23.27 7.85 -1.54
N GLY A 97 -23.33 9.13 -1.91
CA GLY A 97 -22.14 9.93 -2.24
C GLY A 97 -21.13 10.02 -1.09
N ASN A 98 -21.61 10.16 0.16
CA ASN A 98 -20.73 10.28 1.33
C ASN A 98 -20.01 8.96 1.61
N ALA A 99 -20.73 7.83 1.52
CA ALA A 99 -20.12 6.52 1.67
C ALA A 99 -19.14 6.19 0.53
N LEU A 100 -19.45 6.62 -0.71
CA LEU A 100 -18.57 6.44 -1.86
C LEU A 100 -17.26 7.26 -1.73
N LEU A 101 -17.34 8.52 -1.31
CA LEU A 101 -16.17 9.35 -1.03
C LEU A 101 -15.30 8.73 0.08
N ARG A 102 -15.93 8.23 1.16
CA ARG A 102 -15.22 7.54 2.24
C ARG A 102 -14.51 6.29 1.73
N LEU A 103 -15.19 5.47 0.93
CA LEU A 103 -14.59 4.27 0.32
C LEU A 103 -13.32 4.61 -0.47
N MET A 104 -13.39 5.64 -1.32
CA MET A 104 -12.24 6.08 -2.12
C MET A 104 -11.11 6.61 -1.26
N ALA A 105 -11.41 7.51 -0.31
CA ALA A 105 -10.44 8.09 0.62
C ALA A 105 -9.74 7.03 1.49
N ASP A 106 -10.47 6.02 1.93
CA ASP A 106 -9.91 4.90 2.68
C ASP A 106 -8.96 4.06 1.82
N SER A 107 -9.26 3.92 0.52
CA SER A 107 -8.48 3.09 -0.41
C SER A 107 -7.25 3.78 -1.01
N VAL A 108 -7.26 5.11 -1.18
CA VAL A 108 -6.27 5.85 -1.99
C VAL A 108 -4.82 5.64 -1.53
N SER A 109 -4.59 5.55 -0.22
CA SER A 109 -3.23 5.34 0.29
C SER A 109 -2.67 3.96 -0.09
N THR A 110 -3.52 2.94 -0.08
CA THR A 110 -3.13 1.58 -0.46
C THR A 110 -2.78 1.52 -1.94
N PHE A 111 -3.60 2.11 -2.80
CA PHE A 111 -3.31 2.16 -4.23
C PHE A 111 -2.04 2.96 -4.53
N LEU A 112 -1.78 4.06 -3.84
CA LEU A 112 -0.53 4.81 -4.02
C LEU A 112 0.71 4.07 -3.52
N VAL A 113 0.61 3.22 -2.51
CA VAL A 113 1.73 2.33 -2.14
C VAL A 113 1.98 1.32 -3.27
N LEU A 114 0.95 0.62 -3.75
CA LEU A 114 1.10 -0.35 -4.85
C LEU A 114 1.58 0.30 -6.15
N ALA A 115 1.09 1.50 -6.46
CA ALA A 115 1.52 2.32 -7.58
C ALA A 115 3.03 2.60 -7.53
N ARG A 116 3.54 2.96 -6.35
CA ARG A 116 4.97 3.18 -6.15
C ARG A 116 5.77 1.91 -6.47
N HIS A 117 5.35 0.76 -5.94
CA HIS A 117 6.05 -0.51 -6.21
C HIS A 117 5.96 -0.93 -7.68
N ALA A 118 4.84 -0.67 -8.36
CA ALA A 118 4.75 -0.85 -9.82
C ALA A 118 5.78 0.01 -10.57
N MET A 119 5.97 1.27 -10.17
CA MET A 119 6.98 2.15 -10.76
C MET A 119 8.42 1.70 -10.45
N LEU A 120 8.68 1.21 -9.23
CA LEU A 120 9.99 0.64 -8.89
C LEU A 120 10.31 -0.62 -9.71
N LEU A 121 9.29 -1.45 -10.02
CA LEU A 121 9.43 -2.61 -10.89
C LEU A 121 9.80 -2.22 -12.32
N SER A 122 9.36 -1.06 -12.81
CA SER A 122 9.76 -0.55 -14.12
C SER A 122 11.12 0.15 -14.13
N GLY A 123 11.84 0.15 -13.01
CA GLY A 123 13.13 0.82 -12.86
C GLY A 123 13.03 2.33 -12.61
N ALA A 124 11.84 2.89 -12.43
CA ALA A 124 11.69 4.29 -12.06
C ALA A 124 12.07 4.50 -10.58
N ASN A 125 12.72 5.62 -10.28
CA ASN A 125 12.98 6.02 -8.90
C ASN A 125 11.89 6.98 -8.43
N VAL A 126 10.97 6.49 -7.59
CA VAL A 126 9.83 7.27 -7.10
C VAL A 126 9.91 7.47 -5.59
N GLU A 127 9.87 8.73 -5.18
CA GLU A 127 9.80 9.11 -3.77
C GLU A 127 8.57 8.50 -3.09
N TRP A 128 8.71 8.08 -1.84
CA TRP A 128 7.64 7.45 -1.06
C TRP A 128 6.44 8.36 -0.74
N LYS A 129 6.57 9.68 -0.93
CA LYS A 129 5.48 10.63 -0.64
C LYS A 129 4.31 10.39 -1.59
N LYS A 130 3.11 10.18 -1.03
CA LYS A 130 1.88 9.86 -1.77
C LYS A 130 1.58 10.83 -2.92
N ARG A 131 1.72 12.14 -2.70
CA ARG A 131 1.54 13.15 -3.75
C ARG A 131 2.58 13.04 -4.87
N SER A 132 3.83 12.72 -4.54
CA SER A 132 4.89 12.47 -5.53
C SER A 132 4.59 11.23 -6.36
N VAL A 133 4.11 10.15 -5.71
CA VAL A 133 3.69 8.92 -6.42
C VAL A 133 2.51 9.19 -7.35
N ALA A 134 1.48 9.91 -6.89
CA ALA A 134 0.32 10.25 -7.71
C ALA A 134 0.73 10.96 -9.00
N ARG A 135 1.63 11.95 -8.91
CA ARG A 135 2.16 12.67 -10.07
C ARG A 135 3.04 11.79 -10.96
N ALA A 136 3.82 10.87 -10.38
CA ALA A 136 4.65 9.97 -11.16
C ALA A 136 3.83 9.05 -12.09
N LEU A 137 2.55 8.79 -11.77
CA LEU A 137 1.65 8.00 -12.62
C LEU A 137 1.31 8.68 -13.95
N GLU A 138 1.52 9.99 -14.08
CA GLU A 138 1.37 10.70 -15.36
C GLU A 138 2.34 10.15 -16.41
N SER A 139 3.52 9.69 -15.99
CA SER A 139 4.50 9.08 -16.91
C SER A 139 4.04 7.76 -17.53
N ILE A 140 3.02 7.12 -16.97
CA ILE A 140 2.40 5.89 -17.50
C ILE A 140 1.01 6.14 -18.11
N GLY A 141 0.65 7.41 -18.28
CA GLY A 141 -0.60 7.84 -18.91
C GLY A 141 -1.81 7.91 -18.00
N ALA A 142 -1.63 7.88 -16.67
CA ALA A 142 -2.72 8.07 -15.72
C ALA A 142 -2.82 9.55 -15.26
N ASP A 143 -4.04 10.02 -15.00
CA ASP A 143 -4.28 11.34 -14.41
C ASP A 143 -4.04 11.32 -12.89
N SER A 144 -3.22 12.24 -12.39
CA SER A 144 -2.96 12.35 -10.95
C SER A 144 -4.09 13.03 -10.17
N SER A 145 -4.95 13.78 -10.85
CA SER A 145 -6.01 14.62 -10.26
C SER A 145 -6.94 13.88 -9.28
N PRO A 146 -7.55 12.72 -9.63
CA PRO A 146 -8.44 12.02 -8.70
C PRO A 146 -7.71 11.55 -7.42
N PHE A 147 -6.45 11.12 -7.52
CA PHE A 147 -5.66 10.75 -6.34
C PHE A 147 -5.36 11.96 -5.46
N LEU A 148 -4.98 13.08 -6.07
CA LEU A 148 -4.68 14.32 -5.33
C LEU A 148 -5.91 14.85 -4.62
N ALA A 149 -7.08 14.89 -5.28
CA ALA A 149 -8.34 15.29 -4.67
C ALA A 149 -8.73 14.40 -3.47
N LEU A 150 -8.51 13.09 -3.57
CA LEU A 150 -8.75 12.17 -2.45
C LEU A 150 -7.74 12.35 -1.30
N LEU A 151 -6.49 12.72 -1.59
CA LEU A 151 -5.51 13.08 -0.55
C LEU A 151 -5.90 14.39 0.14
N ASP A 152 -6.35 15.40 -0.62
CA ASP A 152 -6.85 16.67 -0.08
C ASP A 152 -8.06 16.44 0.84
N LEU A 153 -9.00 15.57 0.44
CA LEU A 153 -10.14 15.19 1.28
C LEU A 153 -9.70 14.54 2.60
N ARG A 154 -8.70 13.64 2.57
CA ARG A 154 -8.18 12.98 3.78
C ARG A 154 -7.44 13.94 4.70
N GLU A 155 -6.72 14.87 4.12
CA GLU A 155 -5.97 15.91 4.82
C GLU A 155 -6.88 17.04 5.32
N GLN A 156 -8.19 16.96 5.02
CA GLN A 156 -9.22 17.94 5.37
C GLN A 156 -8.93 19.34 4.81
N THR A 157 -8.17 19.41 3.70
CA THR A 157 -7.92 20.66 2.98
C THR A 157 -9.12 21.05 2.12
N ILE A 158 -9.94 20.07 1.73
CA ILE A 158 -11.23 20.26 1.06
C ILE A 158 -12.35 19.49 1.78
N GLY A 159 -13.55 20.06 1.79
CA GLY A 159 -14.78 19.37 2.24
C GLY A 159 -15.43 18.50 1.15
N GLN A 160 -16.25 17.53 1.58
CA GLN A 160 -16.99 16.62 0.69
C GLN A 160 -17.89 17.34 -0.33
N SER A 161 -18.43 18.50 0.02
CA SER A 161 -19.31 19.31 -0.84
C SER A 161 -18.62 19.89 -2.08
N GLN A 162 -17.29 19.82 -2.17
CA GLN A 162 -16.52 20.29 -3.31
C GLN A 162 -16.24 19.19 -4.33
N LEU A 163 -16.73 17.97 -4.09
CA LEU A 163 -16.45 16.80 -4.91
C LEU A 163 -17.76 16.22 -5.43
N GLU A 164 -17.77 15.84 -6.71
CA GLU A 164 -18.84 15.06 -7.31
C GLU A 164 -18.51 13.56 -7.19
N PRO A 165 -19.13 12.81 -6.24
CA PRO A 165 -18.64 11.49 -5.86
C PRO A 165 -18.63 10.47 -6.99
N ARG A 166 -19.62 10.53 -7.89
CA ARG A 166 -19.74 9.58 -9.01
C ARG A 166 -18.71 9.83 -10.10
N SER A 167 -18.50 11.10 -10.48
CA SER A 167 -17.49 11.46 -11.47
C SER A 167 -16.11 11.10 -10.95
N LEU A 168 -15.81 11.51 -9.71
CA LEU A 168 -14.54 11.21 -9.06
C LEU A 168 -14.29 9.70 -8.95
N PHE A 169 -15.32 8.90 -8.65
CA PHE A 169 -15.18 7.44 -8.63
C PHE A 169 -14.89 6.85 -10.01
N ALA A 170 -15.56 7.34 -11.06
CA ALA A 170 -15.31 6.86 -12.43
C ALA A 170 -13.86 7.18 -12.85
N GLU A 171 -13.42 8.42 -12.65
CA GLU A 171 -12.06 8.86 -12.95
C GLU A 171 -11.03 8.06 -12.14
N TYR A 172 -11.24 7.93 -10.84
CA TYR A 172 -10.35 7.16 -9.96
C TYR A 172 -10.25 5.68 -10.35
N LEU A 173 -11.37 5.05 -10.70
CA LEU A 173 -11.40 3.66 -11.13
C LEU A 173 -10.62 3.47 -12.44
N GLU A 174 -10.80 4.37 -13.40
CA GLU A 174 -10.07 4.37 -14.67
C GLU A 174 -8.56 4.46 -14.44
N GLN A 175 -8.09 5.34 -13.55
CA GLN A 175 -6.65 5.46 -13.30
C GLN A 175 -6.05 4.23 -12.61
N ILE A 176 -6.82 3.55 -11.75
CA ILE A 176 -6.40 2.27 -11.18
C ILE A 176 -6.31 1.19 -12.27
N GLU A 177 -7.24 1.18 -13.23
CA GLU A 177 -7.21 0.25 -14.37
C GLU A 177 -6.00 0.50 -15.27
N THR A 178 -5.65 1.77 -15.52
CA THR A 178 -4.41 2.15 -16.22
C THR A 178 -3.17 1.62 -15.50
N LEU A 179 -3.12 1.75 -14.17
CA LEU A 179 -2.03 1.22 -13.35
C LEU A 179 -1.96 -0.32 -13.43
N VAL A 180 -3.10 -1.03 -13.38
CA VAL A 180 -3.12 -2.49 -13.57
C VAL A 180 -2.59 -2.86 -14.95
N GLY A 181 -3.06 -2.18 -16.00
CA GLY A 181 -2.60 -2.43 -17.36
C GLY A 181 -1.10 -2.15 -17.53
N PHE A 182 -0.55 -1.18 -16.80
CA PHE A 182 0.89 -0.94 -16.76
C PHE A 182 1.66 -2.12 -16.16
N VAL A 183 1.23 -2.63 -15.00
CA VAL A 183 1.86 -3.80 -14.36
C VAL A 183 1.80 -5.04 -15.26
N ASP A 184 0.70 -5.22 -16.00
CA ASP A 184 0.51 -6.34 -16.94
C ASP A 184 1.52 -6.34 -18.10
N ARG A 185 2.00 -5.14 -18.49
CA ARG A 185 2.99 -4.96 -19.56
C ARG A 185 4.43 -5.09 -19.09
N LEU A 186 4.68 -5.08 -17.77
CA LEU A 186 6.02 -5.30 -17.24
C LEU A 186 6.47 -6.72 -17.57
N GLU A 187 7.76 -6.88 -17.91
CA GLU A 187 8.32 -8.19 -18.21
C GLU A 187 8.05 -9.14 -17.05
N LYS A 188 7.57 -10.34 -17.37
CA LYS A 188 7.45 -11.41 -16.39
C LYS A 188 8.86 -11.86 -16.03
N GLU A 189 9.19 -11.81 -14.75
CA GLU A 189 10.42 -12.40 -14.23
C GLU A 189 10.51 -13.85 -14.73
N ARG A 190 11.60 -14.18 -15.42
CA ARG A 190 11.87 -15.55 -15.86
C ARG A 190 12.29 -16.32 -14.61
N VAL A 191 11.40 -17.17 -14.12
CA VAL A 191 11.70 -18.19 -13.10
C VAL A 191 12.58 -19.28 -13.71
#